data_AF-A0A453AZ73-F1
#
_entry.id   AF-A0A453AZ73-F1
#
_cell.length_a   1.000
_cell.length_b   1.000
_cell.length_c   1.000
_cell.angle_alpha   90.00
_cell.angle_beta   90.00
_cell.angle_gamma   90.00
#
_symmetry.space_group_name_H-M   'P 1'
#
loop_
_entity.id
_entity.type
_entity.pdbx_description
1 polymer ?
#
loop_
_entity_poly.entity_id
_entity_poly.type
_entity_poly.pdbx_seq_one_letter_code
_entity_poly.pdbx_strand_id
1 'polypeptide(L)'
;QTGGSNKAGFRLVYSNTKGDFHLDGVFNVISYDVVPKIQSTLLDLDFKIIIADESHFLKNGQAKRTIASLPVLQKAQFVVLLSGTPALSRPIELFTQLQALYPTVYNNVNEYGNRYCKGGYFGLYQGASNHEELHNLMKATVMIRRLKKDVLSELPVKRRQQVFLDLSEKEMKHIRALFREVQYVSITLMYYLFPANDTL
;
A
#
# COMPACT_ATOMS: atom_id res chain seq x y z
N GLN A 1 3.90 -45.73 4.74
CA GLN A 1 2.50 -45.38 5.02
C GLN A 1 2.29 -43.95 4.56
N THR A 2 1.18 -43.74 3.87
CA THR A 2 0.81 -42.59 3.03
C THR A 2 0.75 -41.27 3.80
N GLY A 3 1.63 -40.33 3.45
CA GLY A 3 1.51 -38.93 3.86
C GLY A 3 0.25 -38.33 3.25
N GLY A 4 -0.75 -38.07 4.09
CA GLY A 4 -2.02 -37.50 3.68
C GLY A 4 -1.80 -36.13 3.06
N SER A 5 -1.94 -36.05 1.74
CA SER A 5 -2.12 -34.79 1.04
C SER A 5 -3.43 -34.19 1.53
N ASN A 6 -3.39 -33.03 2.17
CA ASN A 6 -4.56 -32.24 2.53
C ASN A 6 -5.18 -31.63 1.25
N LYS A 7 -5.68 -32.49 0.35
CA LYS A 7 -6.30 -32.14 -0.93
C LYS A 7 -7.61 -31.36 -0.80
N ALA A 8 -8.07 -31.08 0.42
CA ALA A 8 -9.30 -30.32 0.70
C ALA A 8 -9.07 -29.04 1.55
N GLY A 9 -7.82 -28.68 1.86
CA GLY A 9 -7.50 -27.63 2.84
C GLY A 9 -7.03 -26.28 2.28
N PHE A 10 -7.07 -25.26 3.14
CA PHE A 10 -6.33 -24.01 2.97
C PHE A 10 -4.99 -24.08 3.73
N ARG A 11 -3.95 -23.46 3.18
CA ARG A 11 -2.62 -23.36 3.77
C ARG A 11 -2.33 -21.92 4.14
N LEU A 12 -1.95 -21.67 5.39
CA LEU A 12 -1.56 -20.34 5.88
C LEU A 12 -0.04 -20.24 5.93
N VAL A 13 0.52 -19.17 5.37
CA VAL A 13 1.96 -18.87 5.36
C VAL A 13 2.19 -17.45 5.85
N TYR A 14 2.83 -17.32 7.01
CA TYR A 14 3.14 -16.03 7.65
C TYR A 14 4.61 -15.95 8.09
N SER A 15 5.08 -14.72 8.38
CA SER A 15 6.51 -14.39 8.58
C SER A 15 7.24 -15.26 9.61
N ASN A 16 6.52 -15.77 10.62
CA ASN A 16 7.07 -16.57 11.72
C ASN A 16 7.14 -18.08 11.43
N THR A 17 6.79 -18.53 10.22
CA THR A 17 6.85 -19.94 9.85
C THR A 17 8.32 -20.34 9.65
N LYS A 18 8.85 -21.21 10.52
CA LYS A 18 10.19 -21.79 10.40
C LYS A 18 10.12 -23.07 9.55
N GLY A 19 11.01 -23.22 8.56
CA GLY A 19 11.14 -24.42 7.72
C GLY A 19 10.73 -24.23 6.26
N ASP A 20 10.70 -25.33 5.50
CA ASP A 20 10.30 -25.34 4.08
C ASP A 20 8.83 -24.96 3.88
N PHE A 21 8.61 -23.99 3.00
CA PHE A 21 7.28 -23.49 2.66
C PHE A 21 6.58 -24.45 1.68
N HIS A 22 5.78 -25.34 2.23
CA HIS A 22 4.92 -26.21 1.42
C HIS A 22 3.64 -25.47 1.03
N LEU A 23 3.44 -25.28 -0.28
CA LEU A 23 2.31 -24.61 -0.91
C LEU A 23 1.42 -25.62 -1.65
N ASP A 24 1.02 -26.68 -0.94
CA ASP A 24 0.26 -27.83 -1.46
C ASP A 24 -1.25 -27.72 -1.25
N GLY A 25 -1.72 -26.64 -0.63
CA GLY A 25 -3.14 -26.37 -0.42
C GLY A 25 -3.88 -25.99 -1.69
N VAL A 26 -5.19 -26.25 -1.72
CA VAL A 26 -6.08 -25.75 -2.79
C VAL A 26 -6.15 -24.22 -2.76
N PHE A 27 -6.18 -23.66 -1.55
CA PHE A 27 -6.07 -22.23 -1.29
C PHE A 27 -4.82 -21.96 -0.45
N ASN A 28 -3.92 -21.09 -0.92
CA ASN A 28 -2.72 -20.70 -0.19
C ASN A 28 -2.86 -19.22 0.20
N VAL A 29 -2.92 -18.95 1.50
CA VAL A 29 -3.02 -17.61 2.07
C VAL A 29 -1.65 -17.21 2.57
N ILE A 30 -1.07 -16.18 1.97
CA ILE A 30 0.33 -15.81 2.15
C ILE A 30 0.41 -14.35 2.57
N SER A 31 1.11 -14.09 3.67
CA SER A 31 1.44 -12.71 4.05
C SER A 31 2.45 -12.12 3.06
N TYR A 32 2.23 -10.87 2.65
CA TYR A 32 3.15 -10.12 1.77
C TYR A 32 4.61 -10.10 2.25
N ASP A 33 4.85 -10.13 3.57
CA ASP A 33 6.21 -10.08 4.11
C ASP A 33 7.01 -11.38 3.85
N VAL A 34 6.30 -12.46 3.53
CA VAL A 34 6.90 -13.76 3.17
C VAL A 34 7.21 -13.82 1.67
N VAL A 35 6.44 -13.12 0.83
CA VAL A 35 6.57 -13.18 -0.64
C VAL A 35 8.02 -13.00 -1.12
N PRO A 36 8.82 -12.04 -0.62
CA PRO A 36 10.23 -11.92 -1.02
C PRO A 36 11.09 -13.15 -0.71
N LYS A 37 10.75 -13.93 0.33
CA LYS A 37 11.51 -15.12 0.75
C LYS A 37 11.20 -16.34 -0.10
N ILE A 38 10.00 -16.41 -0.67
CA ILE A 38 9.48 -17.58 -1.40
C ILE A 38 9.16 -17.26 -2.86
N GLN A 39 9.67 -16.14 -3.38
CA GLN A 39 9.32 -15.65 -4.71
C GLN A 39 9.59 -16.69 -5.80
N SER A 40 10.74 -17.37 -5.75
CA SER A 40 11.07 -18.44 -6.69
C SER A 40 10.02 -19.55 -6.67
N THR A 41 9.69 -20.07 -5.48
CA THR A 41 8.65 -21.09 -5.32
C THR A 41 7.29 -20.62 -5.85
N LEU A 42 6.92 -19.36 -5.61
CA LEU A 42 5.67 -18.80 -6.14
C LEU A 42 5.67 -18.67 -7.66
N LEU A 43 6.84 -18.39 -8.25
CA LEU A 43 7.02 -18.31 -9.70
C LEU A 43 7.16 -19.68 -10.36
N ASP A 44 7.53 -20.72 -9.64
CA ASP A 44 7.51 -22.10 -10.15
C ASP A 44 6.08 -22.67 -10.17
N LEU A 45 5.20 -22.15 -9.30
CA LEU A 45 3.79 -22.52 -9.25
C LEU A 45 2.97 -21.73 -10.28
N ASP A 46 1.96 -22.39 -10.86
CA ASP A 46 1.05 -21.81 -11.86
C ASP A 46 -0.30 -21.44 -11.26
N PHE A 47 -0.30 -20.49 -10.30
CA PHE A 47 -1.54 -19.97 -9.75
C PHE A 47 -2.40 -19.32 -10.85
N LYS A 48 -3.61 -19.86 -11.06
CA LYS A 48 -4.56 -19.28 -12.03
C LYS A 48 -5.17 -17.99 -11.54
N ILE A 49 -5.43 -17.88 -10.24
CA ILE A 49 -6.06 -16.72 -9.62
C ILE A 49 -5.22 -16.28 -8.43
N ILE A 50 -4.93 -14.99 -8.34
CA ILE A 50 -4.33 -14.37 -7.17
C ILE A 50 -5.23 -13.23 -6.69
N ILE A 51 -5.53 -13.26 -5.39
CA ILE A 51 -6.26 -12.19 -4.70
C ILE A 51 -5.27 -11.49 -3.79
N ALA A 52 -5.02 -10.21 -4.06
CA ALA A 52 -4.16 -9.35 -3.26
C ALA A 52 -5.04 -8.46 -2.37
N ASP A 53 -5.25 -8.92 -1.13
CA ASP A 53 -6.01 -8.17 -0.13
C ASP A 53 -5.20 -7.01 0.44
N GLU A 54 -5.86 -5.92 0.78
CA GLU A 54 -5.24 -4.63 1.13
C GLU A 54 -4.11 -4.22 0.17
N SER A 55 -4.40 -4.25 -1.13
CA SER A 55 -3.45 -3.98 -2.23
C SER A 55 -2.71 -2.64 -2.12
N HIS A 56 -3.19 -1.71 -1.29
CA HIS A 56 -2.51 -0.46 -0.96
C HIS A 56 -1.11 -0.70 -0.35
N PHE A 57 -0.84 -1.89 0.17
CA PHE A 57 0.50 -2.32 0.58
C PHE A 57 1.52 -2.41 -0.57
N LEU A 58 1.07 -2.50 -1.82
CA LEU A 58 1.91 -2.57 -3.01
C LEU A 58 2.23 -1.19 -3.61
N LYS A 59 1.80 -0.10 -2.97
CA LYS A 59 1.92 1.27 -3.51
C LYS A 59 3.33 1.76 -3.80
N ASN A 60 4.33 1.22 -3.10
CA ASN A 60 5.72 1.65 -3.24
C ASN A 60 6.47 0.67 -4.13
N GLY A 61 6.78 1.07 -5.36
CA GLY A 61 7.52 0.25 -6.33
C GLY A 61 8.94 -0.13 -5.88
N GLN A 62 9.53 0.61 -4.95
CA GLN A 62 10.87 0.32 -4.42
C GLN A 62 10.86 -0.62 -3.20
N ALA A 63 9.68 -0.93 -2.66
CA ALA A 63 9.60 -1.83 -1.51
C ALA A 63 9.86 -3.27 -1.95
N LYS A 64 10.68 -4.01 -1.18
CA LYS A 64 10.99 -5.43 -1.45
C LYS A 64 9.73 -6.28 -1.68
N ARG A 65 8.68 -6.04 -0.89
CA ARG A 65 7.38 -6.71 -1.04
C ARG A 65 6.76 -6.49 -2.41
N THR A 66 6.80 -5.26 -2.93
CA THR A 66 6.19 -4.90 -4.22
C THR A 66 6.99 -5.50 -5.35
N ILE A 67 8.32 -5.34 -5.30
CA ILE A 67 9.26 -5.91 -6.30
C ILE A 67 9.08 -7.42 -6.38
N ALA A 68 8.93 -8.11 -5.25
CA ALA A 68 8.74 -9.56 -5.22
C ALA A 68 7.32 -9.99 -5.67
N SER A 69 6.29 -9.23 -5.30
CA SER A 69 4.89 -9.59 -5.58
C SER A 69 4.50 -9.33 -7.03
N LEU A 70 5.07 -8.30 -7.67
CA LEU A 70 4.63 -7.86 -9.00
C LEU A 70 4.80 -8.94 -10.07
N PRO A 71 5.94 -9.64 -10.20
CA PRO A 71 6.08 -10.74 -11.16
C PRO A 71 5.13 -11.91 -10.87
N VAL A 72 4.89 -12.20 -9.59
CA VAL A 72 3.97 -13.28 -9.17
C VAL A 72 2.54 -12.94 -9.59
N LEU A 73 2.10 -11.69 -9.38
CA LEU A 73 0.80 -11.20 -9.82
C LEU A 73 0.67 -11.26 -11.34
N GLN A 74 1.67 -10.76 -12.08
CA GLN A 74 1.67 -10.71 -13.54
C GLN A 74 1.71 -12.10 -14.21
N LYS A 75 2.21 -13.13 -13.52
CA LYS A 75 2.19 -14.52 -14.01
C LYS A 75 0.79 -15.14 -13.96
N ALA A 76 -0.05 -14.71 -13.01
CA ALA A 76 -1.37 -15.30 -12.83
C ALA A 76 -2.34 -14.93 -13.96
N GLN A 77 -3.25 -15.85 -14.30
CA GLN A 77 -4.26 -15.60 -15.34
C GLN A 77 -5.28 -14.54 -14.90
N PHE A 78 -5.65 -14.53 -13.62
CA PHE A 78 -6.56 -13.56 -13.04
C PHE A 78 -5.99 -12.96 -11.77
N VAL A 79 -6.00 -11.63 -11.69
CA VAL A 79 -5.55 -10.88 -10.51
C VAL A 79 -6.70 -10.03 -10.01
N VAL A 80 -7.02 -10.15 -8.72
CA VAL A 80 -8.01 -9.32 -8.04
C VAL A 80 -7.32 -8.53 -6.95
N LEU A 81 -7.31 -7.21 -7.06
CA LEU A 81 -6.80 -6.32 -6.02
C LEU A 81 -7.97 -5.84 -5.15
N LEU A 82 -7.90 -6.10 -3.85
CA LEU A 82 -8.90 -5.64 -2.89
C LEU A 82 -8.29 -4.54 -2.02
N SER A 83 -9.01 -3.44 -1.86
CA SER A 83 -8.60 -2.36 -0.96
C SER A 83 -9.80 -1.52 -0.55
N GLY A 84 -9.91 -1.23 0.74
CA GLY A 84 -10.90 -0.26 1.25
C GLY A 84 -10.58 1.18 0.83
N THR A 85 -9.30 1.46 0.54
CA THR A 85 -8.77 2.78 0.16
C THR A 85 -7.82 2.60 -1.03
N PRO A 86 -8.34 2.50 -2.27
CA PRO A 86 -7.54 2.14 -3.45
C PRO A 86 -6.42 3.15 -3.77
N ALA A 87 -6.63 4.43 -3.44
CA ALA A 87 -5.59 5.46 -3.43
C ALA A 87 -5.48 6.05 -2.01
N LEU A 88 -4.27 6.12 -1.47
CA LEU A 88 -4.03 6.69 -0.13
C LEU A 88 -3.81 8.20 -0.19
N SER A 89 -3.04 8.70 -1.16
CA SER A 89 -2.69 10.13 -1.24
C SER A 89 -2.29 10.66 -2.61
N ARG A 90 -1.48 9.93 -3.39
CA ARG A 90 -0.83 10.45 -4.62
C ARG A 90 -1.05 9.54 -5.83
N PRO A 91 -1.18 10.08 -7.06
CA PRO A 91 -1.38 9.26 -8.26
C PRO A 91 -0.28 8.22 -8.48
N ILE A 92 0.96 8.50 -8.09
CA ILE A 92 2.08 7.56 -8.22
C ILE A 92 1.86 6.26 -7.43
N GLU A 93 1.10 6.30 -6.33
CA GLU A 93 0.79 5.12 -5.50
C GLU A 93 -0.12 4.09 -6.21
N LEU A 94 -0.75 4.49 -7.31
CA LEU A 94 -1.58 3.61 -8.13
C LEU A 94 -0.77 2.89 -9.21
N PHE A 95 0.41 3.40 -9.59
CA PHE A 95 1.16 2.89 -10.73
C PHE A 95 1.46 1.40 -10.62
N THR A 96 1.95 0.95 -9.47
CA THR A 96 2.31 -0.46 -9.24
C THR A 96 1.10 -1.38 -9.26
N GLN A 97 -0.06 -0.92 -8.79
CA GLN A 97 -1.32 -1.67 -8.83
C GLN A 97 -1.84 -1.78 -10.27
N LEU A 98 -1.77 -0.69 -11.03
CA LEU A 98 -2.14 -0.65 -12.44
C LEU A 98 -1.19 -1.51 -13.29
N GLN A 99 0.11 -1.49 -12.99
CA GLN A 99 1.12 -2.34 -13.61
C GLN A 99 0.91 -3.83 -13.30
N ALA A 100 0.38 -4.17 -12.12
CA ALA A 100 0.04 -5.55 -11.78
C ALA A 100 -1.15 -6.06 -12.60
N LEU A 101 -2.15 -5.20 -12.86
CA LEU A 101 -3.38 -5.55 -13.57
C LEU A 101 -3.26 -5.47 -15.10
N TYR A 102 -2.52 -4.49 -15.61
CA TYR A 102 -2.41 -4.23 -17.05
C TYR A 102 -0.98 -3.81 -17.45
N PRO A 103 -0.01 -4.74 -17.37
CA PRO A 103 1.41 -4.46 -17.55
C PRO A 103 1.76 -3.93 -18.94
N THR A 104 0.95 -4.21 -19.96
CA THR A 104 1.19 -3.76 -21.34
C THR A 104 1.00 -2.26 -21.53
N VAL A 105 0.10 -1.63 -20.75
CA VAL A 105 -0.12 -0.16 -20.78
C VAL A 105 0.70 0.53 -19.72
N TYR A 106 0.76 -0.04 -18.52
CA TYR A 106 1.45 0.57 -17.38
C TYR A 106 2.86 -0.01 -17.20
N ASN A 107 3.68 0.08 -18.25
CA ASN A 107 5.06 -0.42 -18.24
C ASN A 107 6.10 0.64 -17.88
N ASN A 108 5.78 1.93 -18.03
CA ASN A 108 6.73 3.03 -17.87
C ASN A 108 6.27 4.01 -16.78
N VAL A 109 6.97 3.98 -15.64
CA VAL A 109 6.70 4.89 -14.51
C VAL A 109 6.93 6.35 -14.87
N ASN A 110 7.87 6.65 -15.76
CA ASN A 110 8.20 8.02 -16.14
C ASN A 110 7.09 8.65 -16.98
N GLU A 111 6.53 7.89 -17.92
CA GLU A 111 5.39 8.33 -18.73
C GLU A 111 4.17 8.58 -17.84
N TYR A 112 3.85 7.62 -16.97
CA TYR A 112 2.77 7.76 -16.00
C TYR A 112 2.98 8.96 -15.07
N GLY A 113 4.19 9.13 -14.54
CA GLY A 113 4.54 10.21 -13.64
C GLY A 113 4.50 11.59 -14.31
N ASN A 114 4.92 11.70 -15.57
CA ASN A 114 4.81 12.93 -16.35
C ASN A 114 3.35 13.32 -16.60
N ARG A 115 2.49 12.35 -16.92
CA ARG A 115 1.07 12.60 -17.19
C ARG A 115 0.26 12.91 -15.93
N TYR A 116 0.41 12.11 -14.88
CA TYR A 116 -0.47 12.14 -13.71
C TYR A 116 0.15 12.71 -12.44
N CYS A 117 1.46 12.95 -12.40
CA CYS A 117 2.15 13.42 -11.19
C CYS A 117 2.81 14.79 -11.33
N LYS A 118 2.42 15.61 -12.33
CA LYS A 118 3.05 16.90 -12.68
C LYS A 118 4.55 16.81 -12.99
N GLY A 119 5.01 15.67 -13.51
CA GLY A 119 6.44 15.40 -13.68
C GLY A 119 7.15 15.20 -12.35
N GLY A 120 8.31 14.55 -12.41
CA GLY A 120 9.13 14.26 -11.23
C GLY A 120 10.54 14.79 -11.42
N TYR A 121 11.14 15.28 -10.34
CA TYR A 121 12.57 15.57 -10.33
C TYR A 121 13.30 14.32 -9.87
N PHE A 122 14.20 13.79 -10.69
CA PHE A 122 15.06 12.64 -10.37
C PHE A 122 14.24 11.39 -9.95
N GLY A 123 13.10 11.15 -10.61
CA GLY A 123 12.22 10.01 -10.33
C GLY A 123 11.36 10.16 -9.07
N LEU A 124 11.39 11.32 -8.39
CA LEU A 124 10.51 11.63 -7.27
C LEU A 124 9.25 12.34 -7.78
N TYR A 125 8.13 11.63 -7.72
CA TYR A 125 6.82 12.14 -8.10
C TYR A 125 6.03 12.57 -6.87
N GLN A 126 5.95 13.87 -6.64
CA GLN A 126 5.20 14.45 -5.50
C GLN A 126 3.96 15.23 -5.94
N GLY A 127 3.91 15.65 -7.20
CA GLY A 127 2.78 16.37 -7.76
C GLY A 127 1.65 15.45 -8.18
N ALA A 128 0.60 16.08 -8.73
CA ALA A 128 -0.63 15.41 -9.07
C ALA A 128 -1.34 16.21 -10.18
N SER A 129 -1.60 15.59 -11.33
CA SER A 129 -2.20 16.17 -12.54
C SER A 129 -3.20 15.21 -13.17
N ASN A 130 -4.11 15.72 -14.00
CA ASN A 130 -5.07 14.92 -14.78
C ASN A 130 -5.87 13.89 -13.95
N HIS A 131 -6.25 14.26 -12.72
CA HIS A 131 -6.94 13.35 -11.79
C HIS A 131 -8.28 12.85 -12.31
N GLU A 132 -9.06 13.71 -12.97
CA GLU A 132 -10.36 13.32 -13.52
C GLU A 132 -10.19 12.28 -14.63
N GLU A 133 -9.20 12.48 -15.50
CA GLU A 133 -8.85 11.53 -16.55
C GLU A 133 -8.47 10.17 -15.94
N LEU A 134 -7.54 10.16 -14.99
CA LEU A 134 -7.11 8.94 -14.31
C LEU A 134 -8.27 8.23 -13.61
N HIS A 135 -9.12 8.98 -12.91
CA HIS A 135 -10.27 8.45 -12.20
C HIS A 135 -11.30 7.82 -13.15
N ASN A 136 -11.60 8.48 -14.27
CA ASN A 136 -12.52 7.97 -15.27
C ASN A 136 -11.97 6.71 -15.94
N LEU A 137 -10.69 6.71 -16.28
CA LEU A 137 -10.02 5.55 -16.86
C LEU A 137 -10.07 4.36 -15.89
N MET A 138 -9.72 4.57 -14.61
CA MET A 138 -9.78 3.51 -13.61
C MET A 138 -11.19 2.93 -13.47
N LYS A 139 -12.21 3.78 -13.37
CA LYS A 139 -13.61 3.34 -13.27
C LYS A 139 -14.08 2.56 -14.48
N ALA A 140 -13.64 2.95 -15.68
CA ALA A 140 -14.04 2.32 -16.93
C ALA A 140 -13.36 0.97 -17.16
N THR A 141 -12.18 0.74 -16.57
CA THR A 141 -11.32 -0.41 -16.93
C THR A 141 -11.12 -1.40 -15.78
N VAL A 142 -10.69 -0.95 -14.61
CA VAL A 142 -10.12 -1.83 -13.56
C VAL A 142 -10.77 -1.70 -12.19
N MET A 143 -11.59 -0.67 -11.95
CA MET A 143 -12.09 -0.33 -10.62
C MET A 143 -13.60 -0.54 -10.51
N ILE A 144 -13.98 -1.45 -9.62
CA ILE A 144 -15.36 -1.58 -9.13
C ILE A 144 -15.42 -1.02 -7.71
N ARG A 145 -16.22 0.04 -7.50
CA ARG A 145 -16.35 0.70 -6.19
C ARG A 145 -17.80 1.03 -5.89
N ARG A 146 -18.28 0.59 -4.71
CA ARG A 146 -19.57 0.99 -4.13
C ARG A 146 -19.33 1.84 -2.88
N LEU A 147 -20.12 2.87 -2.65
CA LEU A 147 -20.04 3.65 -1.42
C LEU A 147 -20.88 2.99 -0.34
N LYS A 148 -20.49 3.17 0.93
CA LYS A 148 -21.25 2.63 2.08
C LYS A 148 -22.72 3.05 2.05
N LYS A 149 -23.02 4.28 1.63
CA LYS A 149 -24.40 4.75 1.47
C LYS A 149 -25.22 3.97 0.41
N ASP A 150 -24.55 3.37 -0.56
CA ASP A 150 -25.19 2.63 -1.67
C ASP A 150 -25.48 1.17 -1.29
N VAL A 151 -24.92 0.67 -0.19
CA VAL A 151 -25.04 -0.74 0.25
C VAL A 151 -25.54 -0.93 1.69
N LEU A 152 -25.47 0.11 2.53
CA LEU A 152 -25.86 0.03 3.94
C LEU A 152 -27.22 0.68 4.21
N SER A 153 -28.21 0.47 3.34
CA SER A 153 -29.59 0.91 3.60
C SER A 153 -30.24 0.21 4.80
N GLU A 154 -29.71 -0.95 5.20
CA GLU A 154 -30.26 -1.80 6.26
C GLU A 154 -29.64 -1.53 7.65
N LEU A 155 -28.54 -0.78 7.73
CA LEU A 155 -27.87 -0.51 9.01
C LEU A 155 -28.29 0.86 9.57
N PRO A 156 -28.46 0.98 10.91
CA PRO A 156 -28.76 2.26 11.54
C PRO A 156 -27.65 3.28 11.28
N VAL A 157 -28.03 4.56 11.24
CA VAL A 157 -27.11 5.66 10.95
C VAL A 157 -25.92 5.65 11.91
N LYS A 158 -24.70 5.66 11.37
CA LYS A 158 -23.46 5.74 12.15
C LYS A 158 -23.46 7.02 12.99
N ARG A 159 -23.46 6.89 14.32
CA ARG A 159 -23.24 8.00 15.26
C ARG A 159 -21.73 8.22 15.46
N ARG A 160 -21.28 9.47 15.37
CA ARG A 160 -19.91 9.88 15.72
C ARG A 160 -20.01 10.84 16.89
N GLN A 161 -19.30 10.56 17.97
CA GLN A 161 -19.21 11.43 19.12
C GLN A 161 -17.73 11.80 19.29
N GLN A 162 -17.43 13.10 19.31
CA GLN A 162 -16.13 13.59 19.74
C GLN A 162 -16.21 13.79 21.25
N VAL A 163 -15.33 13.12 21.98
CA VAL A 163 -15.17 13.31 23.42
C VAL A 163 -13.93 14.16 23.61
N PHE A 164 -14.15 15.42 24.00
CA PHE A 164 -13.06 16.30 24.41
C PHE A 164 -12.65 15.92 25.82
N LEU A 165 -11.36 15.67 26.01
CA LEU A 165 -10.80 15.35 27.32
C LEU A 165 -10.20 16.62 27.90
N ASP A 166 -10.73 17.05 29.05
CA ASP A 166 -10.12 18.13 29.81
C ASP A 166 -8.91 17.59 30.55
N LEU A 167 -7.74 18.14 30.23
CA LEU A 167 -6.48 17.78 30.86
C LEU A 167 -6.34 18.55 32.17
N SER A 168 -5.87 17.88 33.23
CA SER A 168 -5.57 18.57 34.49
C SER A 168 -4.44 19.59 34.29
N GLU A 169 -4.36 20.61 35.14
CA GLU A 169 -3.28 21.61 35.07
C GLU A 169 -1.88 20.98 35.14
N LYS A 170 -1.75 19.88 35.89
CA LYS A 170 -0.51 19.11 36.03
C LYS A 170 -0.10 18.47 34.71
N GLU A 171 -1.03 17.82 34.01
CA GLU A 171 -0.79 17.20 32.70
C GLU A 171 -0.52 18.26 31.63
N MET A 172 -1.26 19.38 31.64
CA MET A 172 -1.02 20.51 30.74
C MET A 172 0.36 21.14 30.96
N LYS A 173 0.86 21.20 32.20
CA LYS A 173 2.22 21.67 32.47
C LYS A 173 3.27 20.73 31.87
N HIS A 174 3.05 19.42 31.98
CA HIS A 174 3.95 18.41 31.40
C HIS A 174 3.96 18.47 29.87
N ILE A 175 2.78 18.56 29.25
CA ILE A 175 2.63 18.68 27.80
C ILE A 175 3.29 19.98 27.30
N ARG A 176 3.09 21.12 27.97
CA ARG A 176 3.76 22.39 27.60
C ARG A 176 5.28 22.30 27.72
N ALA A 177 5.82 21.58 28.70
CA ALA A 177 7.25 21.37 28.82
C ALA A 177 7.79 20.56 27.63
N LEU A 178 7.14 19.43 27.30
CA LEU A 178 7.48 18.62 26.12
C LEU A 178 7.40 19.42 24.81
N PHE A 179 6.35 20.24 24.63
CA PHE A 179 6.23 21.09 23.45
C PHE A 179 7.36 22.12 23.35
N ARG A 180 7.81 22.69 24.47
CA ARG A 180 8.96 23.61 24.49
C ARG A 180 10.26 22.90 24.12
N GLU A 181 10.48 21.67 24.59
CA GLU A 181 11.65 20.89 24.21
C GLU A 181 11.66 20.59 22.70
N VAL A 182 10.53 20.16 22.15
CA VAL A 182 10.39 19.93 20.69
C VAL A 182 10.65 21.23 19.91
N GLN A 183 10.08 22.35 20.37
CA GLN A 183 10.24 23.64 19.71
C GLN A 183 11.70 24.13 19.77
N TYR A 184 12.38 23.92 20.90
CA TYR A 184 13.81 24.21 21.04
C TYR A 184 14.64 23.37 20.08
N VAL A 185 14.42 22.05 20.05
CA VAL A 185 15.12 21.15 19.11
C VAL A 185 14.86 21.55 17.66
N SER A 186 13.63 21.89 17.29
CA SER A 186 13.32 22.37 15.93
C SER A 186 14.04 23.67 15.57
N ILE A 187 14.08 24.66 16.48
CA ILE A 187 14.80 25.92 16.26
C ILE A 187 16.30 25.67 16.15
N THR A 188 16.87 24.85 17.03
CA THR A 188 18.28 24.46 17.01
C THR A 188 18.62 23.75 15.71
N LEU A 189 17.80 22.77 15.28
CA LEU A 189 17.99 22.10 13.98
C LEU A 189 17.96 23.10 12.82
N MET A 190 17.05 24.07 12.87
CA MET A 190 16.94 25.09 11.82
C MET A 190 18.20 25.96 11.76
N TYR A 191 18.76 26.35 12.90
CA TYR A 191 19.99 27.13 12.99
C TYR A 191 21.21 26.37 12.44
N TYR A 192 21.31 25.06 12.71
CA TYR A 192 22.43 24.23 12.23
C TYR A 192 22.28 23.77 10.77
N LEU A 193 21.06 23.59 10.26
CA LEU A 193 20.80 23.16 8.88
C LEU A 193 20.78 24.32 7.88
N PHE A 194 20.49 25.54 8.34
CA PHE A 194 20.49 26.77 7.55
C PHE A 194 21.30 27.85 8.27
N PRO A 195 22.62 27.68 8.44
CA PRO A 195 23.45 28.76 8.93
C PRO A 195 23.32 29.94 7.95
N ALA A 196 23.02 31.13 8.47
CA ALA A 196 22.99 32.33 7.66
C ALA A 196 24.33 32.46 6.93
N ASN A 197 24.30 32.44 5.60
CA ASN A 197 25.44 32.84 4.79
C ASN A 197 25.62 34.34 4.97
N ASP A 198 26.32 34.73 6.03
CA ASP A 198 26.89 36.07 6.16
C ASP A 198 28.13 36.12 5.26
N THR A 199 27.89 36.28 3.95
CA THR A 199 28.87 36.85 3.02
C THR A 199 28.81 38.37 3.12
N LEU A 200 29.83 38.96 3.72
CA LEU A 200 30.40 40.24 3.30
C LEU A 200 31.65 39.96 2.47
#